data_AF-A0A5C7JHB3-F1
#
_entry.id   AF-A0A5C7JHB3-F1
#
_cell.length_a   1.000
_cell.length_b   1.000
_cell.length_c   1.000
_cell.angle_alpha   90.00
_cell.angle_beta   90.00
_cell.angle_gamma   90.00
#
_symmetry.space_group_name_H-M   'P 1'
#
loop_
_entity.id
_entity.type
_entity.pdbx_description
1 polymer ?
#
loop_
_entity_poly.entity_id
_entity_poly.type
_entity_poly.pdbx_seq_one_letter_code
_entity_poly.pdbx_strand_id
1 'polypeptide(L)'
;MEINLWVVLALLALHFIADFILQTDWMATNKWKDPDALLSHVFIYTLCFFVFTGIVSIVTGAALIWLYPFIVGALHYFTDKYTSRWTHRLWEEWTHRLWEEKKVHWFFVVIGFDQLLHFIQILLLFKLLS
;
A
#
# COMPACT_ATOMS: atom_id res chain seq x y z
N MET A 1 -9.71 -19.91 -1.47
CA MET A 1 -10.20 -19.85 -2.86
C MET A 1 -9.00 -19.88 -3.81
N GLU A 2 -9.11 -20.52 -4.98
CA GLU A 2 -8.05 -20.42 -6.00
C GLU A 2 -7.98 -18.99 -6.55
N ILE A 3 -6.79 -18.39 -6.51
CA ILE A 3 -6.56 -17.07 -7.10
C ILE A 3 -6.43 -17.23 -8.61
N ASN A 4 -7.41 -16.70 -9.34
CA ASN A 4 -7.34 -16.60 -10.80
C ASN A 4 -6.83 -15.21 -11.23
N LEU A 5 -6.54 -15.06 -12.51
CA LEU A 5 -6.01 -13.82 -13.10
C LEU A 5 -6.89 -12.60 -12.79
N TRP A 6 -8.22 -12.73 -12.83
CA TRP A 6 -9.14 -11.62 -12.59
C TRP A 6 -9.10 -11.13 -11.15
N VAL A 7 -8.95 -12.05 -10.19
CA VAL A 7 -8.75 -11.72 -8.78
C VAL A 7 -7.44 -10.95 -8.58
N VAL A 8 -6.35 -11.40 -9.21
CA VAL A 8 -5.05 -10.70 -9.15
C VAL A 8 -5.21 -9.27 -9.69
N LEU A 9 -5.77 -9.12 -10.89
CA LEU A 9 -5.94 -7.81 -11.51
C LEU A 9 -6.84 -6.89 -10.68
N ALA A 10 -7.91 -7.43 -10.08
CA ALA A 10 -8.80 -6.67 -9.20
C ALA A 10 -8.08 -6.19 -7.93
N LEU A 11 -7.27 -7.04 -7.28
CA LEU A 11 -6.51 -6.66 -6.10
C LEU A 11 -5.44 -5.61 -6.42
N LEU A 12 -4.73 -5.74 -7.54
CA LEU A 12 -3.73 -4.74 -7.97
C LEU A 12 -4.38 -3.41 -8.33
N ALA A 13 -5.52 -3.42 -9.03
CA ALA A 13 -6.27 -2.21 -9.35
C ALA A 13 -6.82 -1.53 -8.09
N LEU A 14 -7.35 -2.32 -7.14
CA LEU A 14 -7.84 -1.82 -5.86
C LEU A 14 -6.70 -1.19 -5.05
N HIS A 15 -5.54 -1.84 -4.99
CA HIS A 15 -4.33 -1.28 -4.39
C HIS A 15 -3.98 0.07 -5.04
N PHE A 16 -3.90 0.12 -6.37
CA PHE A 16 -3.57 1.36 -7.08
C PHE A 16 -4.54 2.50 -6.75
N ILE A 17 -5.85 2.22 -6.73
CA ILE A 17 -6.86 3.21 -6.36
C ILE A 17 -6.68 3.68 -4.91
N ALA A 18 -6.52 2.74 -3.97
CA ALA A 18 -6.38 3.04 -2.56
C ALA A 18 -5.09 3.81 -2.24
N ASP A 19 -3.97 3.42 -2.85
CA ASP A 19 -2.64 3.88 -2.51
C ASP A 19 -2.21 5.15 -3.27
N PHE A 20 -2.69 5.33 -4.51
CA PHE A 20 -2.33 6.48 -5.35
C PHE A 20 -3.48 7.43 -5.63
N ILE A 21 -4.65 6.92 -6.02
CA ILE A 21 -5.75 7.80 -6.45
C ILE A 21 -6.43 8.47 -5.26
N LEU A 22 -6.60 7.75 -4.16
CA LEU A 22 -7.28 8.25 -2.95
C LEU A 22 -6.32 8.83 -1.92
N GLN A 23 -5.02 8.60 -2.07
CA GLN A 23 -4.00 9.25 -1.26
C GLN A 23 -3.86 10.71 -1.70
N THR A 24 -4.04 11.64 -0.77
CA THR A 24 -3.87 13.07 -1.06
C THR A 24 -2.40 13.48 -1.07
N ASP A 25 -2.10 14.64 -1.67
CA ASP A 25 -0.74 15.21 -1.66
C ASP A 25 -0.22 15.41 -0.23
N TRP A 26 -1.09 15.81 0.71
CA TRP A 26 -0.71 15.97 2.12
C TRP A 26 -0.28 14.63 2.73
N MET A 27 -1.04 13.56 2.48
CA MET A 27 -0.68 12.20 2.93
C MET A 27 0.66 11.76 2.35
N ALA A 28 0.81 11.89 1.04
CA ALA A 28 2.00 11.45 0.31
C ALA A 28 3.28 12.16 0.79
N THR A 29 3.21 13.48 1.00
CA THR A 29 4.39 14.32 1.31
C THR A 29 4.73 14.38 2.80
N ASN A 30 3.80 14.03 3.70
CA ASN A 30 4.00 14.15 5.15
C ASN A 30 4.06 12.81 5.90
N LYS A 31 3.64 11.67 5.32
CA LYS A 31 3.56 10.37 6.03
C LYS A 31 4.87 9.88 6.68
N TRP A 32 6.02 10.39 6.23
CA TRP A 32 7.32 10.06 6.83
C TRP A 32 7.58 10.72 8.20
N LYS A 33 7.00 11.91 8.44
CA LYS A 33 7.16 12.73 9.66
C LYS A 33 5.90 12.89 10.50
N ASP A 34 4.74 12.84 9.86
CA ASP A 34 3.45 13.12 10.48
C ASP A 34 2.65 11.81 10.63
N PRO A 35 2.46 11.31 11.86
CA PRO A 35 1.66 10.12 12.12
C PRO A 35 0.21 10.27 11.64
N ASP A 36 -0.37 11.47 11.67
CA ASP A 36 -1.77 11.69 11.27
C ASP A 36 -1.91 11.54 9.76
N ALA A 37 -0.92 11.99 8.99
CA ALA A 37 -0.86 11.77 7.54
C ALA A 37 -0.79 10.28 7.19
N LEU A 38 0.08 9.52 7.88
CA LEU A 38 0.20 8.08 7.69
C LEU A 38 -1.07 7.33 8.10
N LEU A 39 -1.63 7.64 9.28
CA LEU A 39 -2.82 6.97 9.78
C LEU A 39 -4.05 7.28 8.92
N SER A 40 -4.21 8.51 8.45
CA SER A 40 -5.31 8.88 7.56
C SER A 40 -5.23 8.14 6.23
N HIS A 41 -4.03 8.00 5.66
CA HIS A 41 -3.79 7.21 4.46
C HIS A 41 -4.14 5.73 4.68
N VAL A 42 -3.60 5.11 5.74
CA VAL A 42 -3.87 3.71 6.07
C VAL A 42 -5.36 3.47 6.35
N PHE A 43 -6.05 4.44 6.96
CA PHE A 43 -7.49 4.36 7.21
C PHE A 43 -8.28 4.31 5.90
N ILE A 44 -8.01 5.22 4.96
CA ILE A 44 -8.65 5.22 3.63
C ILE A 44 -8.34 3.92 2.89
N TYR A 45 -7.07 3.50 2.90
CA TYR A 45 -6.62 2.25 2.28
C TYR A 45 -7.39 1.05 2.84
N THR A 46 -7.46 0.93 4.17
CA THR A 46 -8.17 -0.14 4.87
C THR A 46 -9.66 -0.14 4.54
N LEU A 47 -10.30 1.04 4.45
CA LEU A 47 -11.71 1.17 4.11
C LEU A 47 -12.00 0.69 2.68
N CYS A 48 -11.13 0.98 1.71
CA CYS A 48 -11.25 0.47 0.35
C CYS A 48 -11.24 -1.07 0.31
N PHE A 49 -10.31 -1.69 1.04
CA PHE A 49 -10.26 -3.15 1.15
C PHE A 49 -11.44 -3.72 1.93
N PHE A 50 -11.94 -3.01 2.95
CA PHE A 50 -13.11 -3.45 3.71
C PHE A 50 -14.34 -3.60 2.81
N VAL A 51 -14.62 -2.60 1.98
CA VAL A 51 -15.74 -2.64 1.01
C VAL A 51 -15.58 -3.81 0.03
N PHE A 52 -14.38 -3.99 -0.54
CA PHE A 52 -14.10 -5.11 -1.45
C PHE A 52 -14.31 -6.47 -0.77
N THR A 53 -13.76 -6.66 0.42
CA THR A 53 -13.89 -7.92 1.15
C THR A 53 -15.31 -8.22 1.60
N GLY A 54 -16.13 -7.19 1.88
CA GLY A 54 -17.54 -7.37 2.15
C GLY A 54 -18.31 -7.93 0.94
N ILE A 55 -18.03 -7.42 -0.26
CA ILE A 55 -18.59 -7.96 -1.51
C ILE A 55 -18.16 -9.42 -1.71
N VAL A 56 -16.86 -9.71 -1.54
CA VAL A 56 -16.34 -11.08 -1.67
C VAL A 56 -17.02 -12.02 -0.66
N SER A 57 -17.13 -11.63 0.61
CA SER A 57 -17.76 -12.44 1.65
C SER A 57 -19.23 -12.75 1.33
N ILE A 58 -20.00 -11.76 0.85
CA ILE A 58 -21.40 -11.94 0.47
C ILE A 58 -21.53 -12.92 -0.71
N VAL A 59 -20.64 -12.84 -1.70
CA VAL A 59 -20.69 -13.68 -2.90
C VAL A 59 -20.20 -15.11 -2.65
N THR A 60 -19.16 -15.29 -1.84
CA THR A 60 -18.49 -16.59 -1.67
C THR A 60 -18.83 -17.31 -0.37
N GLY A 61 -19.38 -16.59 0.63
CA GLY A 61 -19.59 -17.11 1.99
C GLY A 61 -18.30 -17.22 2.81
N ALA A 62 -17.17 -16.70 2.33
CA ALA A 62 -15.90 -16.74 3.05
C ALA A 62 -15.95 -15.83 4.29
N ALA A 63 -16.19 -16.41 5.47
CA ALA A 63 -16.30 -15.64 6.72
C ALA A 63 -14.95 -15.07 7.21
N LEU A 64 -13.84 -15.77 6.98
CA LEU A 64 -12.51 -15.33 7.43
C LEU A 64 -11.98 -14.10 6.67
N ILE A 65 -12.54 -13.81 5.48
CA ILE A 65 -12.12 -12.66 4.66
C ILE A 65 -12.36 -11.32 5.36
N TRP A 66 -13.24 -11.25 6.37
CA TRP A 66 -13.45 -10.03 7.16
C TRP A 66 -12.23 -9.62 7.98
N LEU A 67 -11.28 -10.53 8.24
CA LEU A 67 -10.01 -10.21 8.89
C LEU A 67 -9.01 -9.54 7.93
N TYR A 68 -9.18 -9.75 6.62
CA TYR A 68 -8.27 -9.30 5.59
C TYR A 68 -7.98 -7.78 5.62
N PRO A 69 -8.97 -6.87 5.63
CA PRO A 69 -8.69 -5.42 5.59
C PRO A 69 -7.86 -4.94 6.78
N PHE A 70 -8.07 -5.54 7.96
CA PHE A 70 -7.33 -5.16 9.17
C PHE A 70 -5.87 -5.62 9.13
N ILE A 71 -5.64 -6.86 8.68
CA ILE A 71 -4.29 -7.40 8.60
C ILE A 71 -3.51 -6.71 7.47
N VAL A 72 -4.12 -6.52 6.30
CA VAL A 72 -3.47 -5.83 5.18
C VAL A 72 -3.22 -4.35 5.50
N GLY A 73 -4.15 -3.66 6.15
CA GLY A 73 -3.96 -2.29 6.61
C GLY A 73 -2.84 -2.15 7.63
N ALA A 74 -2.71 -3.11 8.57
CA ALA A 74 -1.60 -3.14 9.51
C ALA A 74 -0.25 -3.36 8.81
N LEU A 75 -0.17 -4.30 7.86
CA LEU A 75 1.04 -4.50 7.06
C LEU A 75 1.38 -3.26 6.23
N HIS A 76 0.38 -2.65 5.60
CA HIS A 76 0.52 -1.40 4.83
C HIS A 76 1.11 -0.28 5.68
N TYR A 77 0.58 -0.07 6.89
CA TYR A 77 1.12 0.89 7.85
C TYR A 77 2.61 0.68 8.11
N PHE A 78 3.04 -0.56 8.34
CA PHE A 78 4.44 -0.84 8.62
C PHE A 78 5.31 -0.65 7.38
N THR A 79 4.89 -1.15 6.22
CA THR A 79 5.61 -0.94 4.94
C THR A 79 5.84 0.56 4.74
N ASP A 80 4.76 1.36 4.71
CA ASP A 80 4.80 2.80 4.48
C ASP A 80 5.62 3.54 5.53
N LYS A 81 5.49 3.16 6.80
CA LYS A 81 6.24 3.78 7.89
C LYS A 81 7.76 3.72 7.66
N TYR A 82 8.26 2.66 7.06
CA TYR A 82 9.69 2.50 6.80
C TYR A 82 10.08 2.99 5.41
N THR A 83 9.34 2.61 4.37
CA THR A 83 9.66 2.98 2.97
C THR A 83 9.55 4.48 2.74
N SER A 84 8.55 5.17 3.32
CA SER A 84 8.40 6.64 3.20
C SER A 84 9.57 7.41 3.80
N ARG A 85 10.20 6.88 4.87
CA ARG A 85 11.41 7.49 5.45
C ARG A 85 12.62 7.27 4.56
N TRP A 86 12.71 6.13 3.89
CA TRP A 86 13.79 5.84 2.96
C TRP A 86 13.68 6.71 1.71
N THR A 87 12.49 6.80 1.10
CA THR A 87 12.25 7.69 -0.05
C THR A 87 12.49 9.14 0.32
N HIS A 88 12.03 9.59 1.49
CA HIS A 88 12.26 10.96 1.96
C HIS A 88 13.75 11.27 2.16
N ARG A 89 14.54 10.37 2.78
CA ARG A 89 16.00 10.55 2.92
C ARG A 89 16.68 10.68 1.55
N LEU A 90 16.31 9.83 0.60
CA LEU A 90 16.84 9.90 -0.77
C LEU A 90 16.41 11.18 -1.50
N TRP A 91 15.21 11.68 -1.20
CA TRP A 91 14.67 12.93 -1.75
C TRP A 91 15.34 14.18 -1.15
N GLU A 92 15.51 14.29 0.16
CA GLU A 92 16.24 15.43 0.79
C GLU A 92 17.70 15.47 0.36
N GLU A 93 18.35 14.31 0.30
CA GLU A 93 19.70 14.21 -0.22
C GLU A 93 19.79 14.62 -1.70
N TRP A 94 18.71 14.46 -2.46
CA TRP A 94 18.60 14.89 -3.86
C TRP A 94 18.27 16.39 -4.00
N THR A 95 17.41 16.98 -3.15
CA THR A 95 17.09 18.41 -3.22
C THR A 95 18.21 19.31 -2.71
N HIS A 96 19.00 18.87 -1.71
CA HIS A 96 20.09 19.67 -1.14
C HIS A 96 21.42 19.54 -1.88
N ARG A 97 21.60 18.53 -2.73
CA ARG A 97 22.79 18.38 -3.59
C ARG A 97 22.35 18.50 -5.04
N LEU A 98 22.79 19.55 -5.73
CA LEU A 98 22.60 19.73 -7.18
C LEU A 98 22.93 18.42 -7.92
N TRP A 99 21.88 17.70 -8.32
CA TRP A 99 21.84 16.56 -9.24
C TRP A 99 23.10 15.68 -9.30
N GLU A 100 23.45 14.98 -8.22
CA GLU A 100 24.27 13.78 -8.37
C GLU A 100 23.38 12.67 -8.95
N GLU A 101 23.59 12.36 -10.24
CA GLU A 101 22.80 11.45 -11.10
C GLU A 101 22.52 10.03 -10.54
N LYS A 102 23.07 9.68 -9.37
CA LYS A 102 23.01 8.34 -8.77
C LYS A 102 21.89 8.13 -7.75
N LYS A 103 21.27 9.18 -7.19
CA LYS A 103 20.25 9.01 -6.12
C LYS A 103 18.81 8.89 -6.61
N VAL A 104 18.51 9.46 -7.78
CA VAL A 104 17.18 9.35 -8.42
C VAL A 104 16.84 7.89 -8.72
N HIS A 105 17.82 7.12 -9.21
CA HIS A 105 17.64 5.69 -9.42
C HIS A 105 17.19 4.98 -8.15
N TRP A 106 17.90 5.20 -7.03
CA TRP A 106 17.57 4.57 -5.75
C TRP A 106 16.22 5.03 -5.20
N PHE A 107 15.82 6.28 -5.42
CA PHE A 107 14.49 6.76 -5.06
C PHE A 107 13.39 5.91 -5.73
N PHE A 108 13.50 5.72 -7.05
CA PHE A 108 12.55 4.87 -7.78
C PHE A 108 12.67 3.39 -7.43
N VAL A 109 13.87 2.88 -7.10
CA VAL A 109 14.04 1.50 -6.60
C VAL A 109 13.28 1.30 -5.29
N VAL A 110 13.34 2.26 -4.36
CA VAL A 110 12.59 2.16 -3.10
C VAL A 110 11.08 2.23 -3.36
N ILE A 111 10.61 3.09 -4.27
CA ILE A 111 9.19 3.09 -4.68
C ILE A 111 8.80 1.73 -5.28
N GLY A 112 9.60 1.17 -6.19
CA GLY A 112 9.31 -0.15 -6.77
C GLY A 112 9.31 -1.26 -5.73
N PHE A 113 10.21 -1.19 -4.74
CA PHE A 113 10.28 -2.14 -3.63
C PHE A 113 9.07 -2.03 -2.70
N ASP A 114 8.64 -0.82 -2.38
CA ASP A 114 7.40 -0.54 -1.63
C ASP A 114 6.19 -1.20 -2.30
N GLN A 115 6.01 -0.98 -3.61
CA GLN A 115 4.93 -1.58 -4.38
C GLN A 115 5.02 -3.12 -4.43
N LEU A 116 6.23 -3.67 -4.57
CA LEU A 116 6.45 -5.12 -4.51
C LEU A 116 6.01 -5.71 -3.17
N LEU A 117 6.36 -5.07 -2.05
CA LEU A 117 5.96 -5.52 -0.72
C LEU A 117 4.43 -5.50 -0.57
N HIS A 118 3.77 -4.42 -0.98
CA HIS A 118 2.32 -4.31 -0.93
C HIS A 118 1.64 -5.39 -1.78
N PHE A 119 2.14 -5.65 -3.00
CA PHE A 119 1.61 -6.72 -3.87
C PHE A 119 1.77 -8.11 -3.26
N ILE A 120 2.92 -8.40 -2.64
CA ILE A 120 3.13 -9.66 -1.93
C ILE A 120 2.12 -9.80 -0.78
N GLN A 121 1.93 -8.74 0.01
CA GLN A 121 1.03 -8.73 1.16
C GLN A 121 -0.43 -8.94 0.74
N ILE A 122 -0.93 -8.18 -0.24
CA ILE A 122 -2.34 -8.27 -0.67
C ILE A 122 -2.65 -9.65 -1.27
N LEU A 123 -1.72 -10.24 -2.05
CA LEU A 123 -1.94 -11.51 -2.74
C LEU A 123 -1.82 -12.70 -1.78
N LEU A 124 -0.79 -12.74 -0.93
CA LEU A 124 -0.60 -13.83 0.03
C LEU A 124 -1.71 -13.86 1.06
N LEU A 125 -2.09 -12.71 1.64
CA LEU A 125 -3.18 -12.67 2.60
C LEU A 125 -4.51 -13.08 1.98
N PHE A 126 -4.75 -12.74 0.71
CA PHE A 126 -6.03 -13.07 0.08
C PHE A 126 -6.10 -14.58 -0.13
N LYS A 127 -5.00 -15.18 -0.57
CA LYS A 127 -4.89 -16.65 -0.70
C LYS A 127 -5.15 -17.37 0.62
N LEU A 128 -4.68 -16.82 1.74
CA LEU A 128 -4.80 -17.45 3.06
C LEU A 128 -6.18 -17.28 3.70
N LEU A 129 -6.92 -16.21 3.39
CA LEU A 129 -8.16 -15.84 4.06
C LEU A 129 -9.43 -16.01 3.21
N SER A 130 -9.30 -16.26 1.91
CA SER A 130 -10.41 -16.48 0.96
C SER A 130 -10.74 -17.95 0.72
#